data_AF-A0A832FS25-F1
#
_entry.id   AF-A0A832FS25-F1
#
_cell.length_a   1.000
_cell.length_b   1.000
_cell.length_c   1.000
_cell.angle_alpha   90.00
_cell.angle_beta   90.00
_cell.angle_gamma   90.00
#
_symmetry.space_group_name_H-M   'P 1'
#
loop_
_entity.id
_entity.type
_entity.pdbx_description
1 polymer ?
#
loop_
_entity_poly.entity_id
_entity_poly.type
_entity_poly.pdbx_seq_one_letter_code
_entity_poly.pdbx_strand_id
1 'polypeptide(L)'
;MRTELVIAETLIIISLLLVGLTLGLNSRPEISSYMIIGGVLAYLITSIIIPKTRWIPLALTLGIHIGSIITYYSDPLVLPFIVIERHMGKQAINIDIIQILIAYEVIVTYTTWSRTREKPKTTEQSII
;
A
#
# COMPACT_ATOMS: atom_id res chain seq x y z
N MET A 1 -4.49 5.33 -25.38
CA MET A 1 -4.81 6.28 -24.28
C MET A 1 -5.15 5.64 -22.94
N ARG A 2 -6.26 4.89 -22.76
CA ARG A 2 -6.63 4.39 -21.41
C ARG A 2 -5.62 3.36 -20.84
N THR A 3 -5.12 2.46 -21.69
CA THR A 3 -4.14 1.44 -21.29
C THR A 3 -2.76 2.03 -20.97
N GLU A 4 -2.31 3.01 -21.77
CA GLU A 4 -1.03 3.71 -21.55
C GLU A 4 -1.01 4.42 -20.19
N LEU A 5 -2.13 5.05 -19.82
CA LEU A 5 -2.27 5.72 -18.53
C LEU A 5 -2.17 4.72 -17.36
N VAL A 6 -2.88 3.58 -17.46
CA VAL A 6 -2.82 2.52 -16.44
C VAL A 6 -1.42 1.95 -16.30
N ILE A 7 -0.72 1.74 -17.42
CA ILE A 7 0.67 1.26 -17.42
C ILE A 7 1.57 2.31 -16.74
N ALA A 8 1.44 3.59 -17.08
CA ALA A 8 2.23 4.66 -16.49
C ALA A 8 2.01 4.76 -14.97
N GLU A 9 0.76 4.72 -14.51
CA GLU A 9 0.41 4.72 -13.08
C GLU A 9 1.01 3.50 -12.36
N THR A 10 0.92 2.32 -12.98
CA THR A 10 1.49 1.08 -12.42
C THR A 10 3.01 1.19 -12.29
N LEU A 11 3.69 1.71 -13.32
CA LEU A 11 5.14 1.91 -13.31
C LEU A 11 5.57 2.92 -12.25
N ILE A 12 4.80 3.99 -12.04
CA ILE A 12 5.06 4.98 -10.97
C ILE A 12 4.95 4.31 -9.60
N ILE A 13 3.90 3.53 -9.36
CA ILE A 13 3.69 2.83 -8.08
C ILE A 13 4.85 1.85 -7.81
N ILE A 14 5.23 1.05 -8.82
CA ILE A 14 6.36 0.12 -8.70
C ILE A 14 7.66 0.88 -8.41
N SER A 15 7.91 1.99 -9.13
CA SER A 15 9.11 2.80 -8.93
C SER A 15 9.18 3.37 -7.52
N LEU A 16 8.07 3.90 -7.00
CA LEU A 16 7.98 4.42 -5.63
C LEU A 16 8.21 3.32 -4.59
N LEU A 17 7.66 2.13 -4.82
CA LEU A 17 7.87 0.99 -3.94
C LEU A 17 9.35 0.58 -3.92
N LEU A 18 10.02 0.55 -5.07
CA LEU A 18 11.46 0.23 -5.16
C LEU A 18 12.35 1.30 -4.52
N VAL A 19 12.01 2.59 -4.71
CA VAL A 19 12.69 3.69 -4.02
C VAL A 19 12.53 3.55 -2.52
N GLY A 20 11.30 3.33 -2.04
CA GLY A 20 11.01 3.11 -0.64
C GLY A 20 11.77 1.91 -0.07
N LEU A 21 11.78 0.79 -0.80
CA LEU A 21 12.52 -0.41 -0.43
C LEU A 21 14.01 -0.12 -0.27
N THR A 22 14.60 0.59 -1.23
CA THR A 22 16.02 0.97 -1.18
C THR A 22 16.31 1.86 0.03
N LEU A 23 15.43 2.82 0.32
CA LEU A 23 15.56 3.67 1.50
C LEU A 23 15.44 2.87 2.80
N GLY A 24 14.47 1.95 2.90
CA GLY A 24 14.28 1.09 4.06
C GLY A 24 15.47 0.16 4.31
N LEU A 25 16.01 -0.45 3.26
CA LEU A 25 17.17 -1.35 3.36
C LEU A 25 18.44 -0.63 3.83
N ASN A 26 18.63 0.63 3.45
CA ASN A 26 19.85 1.39 3.71
C ASN A 26 19.77 2.33 4.93
N SER A 27 18.62 2.42 5.60
CA SER A 27 18.43 3.37 6.71
C SER A 27 18.52 2.71 8.09
N ARG A 28 18.91 3.53 9.07
CA ARG A 28 18.91 3.14 10.48
C ARG A 28 17.47 3.02 11.01
N PRO A 29 17.21 2.16 12.02
CA PRO A 29 15.87 1.95 12.57
C PRO A 29 15.11 3.22 12.91
N GLU A 30 15.79 4.20 13.50
CA GLU A 30 15.20 5.47 13.90
C GLU A 30 14.75 6.28 12.67
N ILE A 31 15.58 6.31 11.63
CA ILE A 31 15.30 7.05 10.38
C ILE A 31 14.14 6.38 9.63
N SER A 32 14.15 5.05 9.51
CA SER A 32 13.01 4.29 8.94
C SER A 32 11.70 4.64 9.63
N SER A 33 11.70 4.65 10.97
CA SER A 33 10.50 4.95 11.75
C SER A 33 9.95 6.35 11.47
N TYR A 34 10.82 7.37 11.41
CA TYR A 34 10.39 8.73 11.07
C TYR A 34 9.87 8.85 9.63
N MET A 35 10.52 8.19 8.67
CA MET A 35 10.06 8.19 7.29
C MET A 35 8.71 7.48 7.13
N ILE A 36 8.49 6.39 7.87
CA ILE A 36 7.21 5.68 7.90
C ILE A 36 6.11 6.59 8.47
N ILE A 37 6.36 7.26 9.61
CA ILE A 37 5.40 8.20 10.20
C ILE A 37 5.08 9.34 9.22
N GLY A 38 6.09 9.95 8.61
CA GLY A 38 5.90 11.01 7.62
C GLY A 38 5.10 10.53 6.39
N GLY A 39 5.35 9.30 5.95
CA GLY A 39 4.62 8.64 4.88
C GLY A 39 3.15 8.37 5.21
N VAL A 40 2.86 7.91 6.43
CA VAL A 40 1.48 7.74 6.94
C VAL A 40 0.76 9.08 6.99
N LEU A 41 1.41 10.13 7.49
CA LEU A 41 0.83 11.47 7.51
C LEU A 41 0.54 11.97 6.09
N ALA A 42 1.48 11.80 5.17
CA ALA A 42 1.28 12.15 3.77
C ALA A 42 0.12 11.37 3.14
N TYR A 43 -0.01 10.08 3.46
CA TYR A 43 -1.16 9.26 3.05
C TYR A 43 -2.48 9.81 3.58
N LEU A 44 -2.58 10.13 4.87
CA LEU A 44 -3.82 10.66 5.47
C LEU A 44 -4.19 12.03 4.89
N ILE A 45 -3.20 12.93 4.74
CA ILE A 45 -3.39 14.26 4.15
C ILE A 45 -3.87 14.14 2.70
N THR A 46 -3.18 13.34 1.89
CA THR A 46 -3.57 13.13 0.48
C THR A 46 -4.92 12.42 0.35
N SER A 47 -5.27 11.53 1.29
CA SER A 47 -6.58 10.88 1.33
C SER A 47 -7.73 11.88 1.51
N ILE A 48 -7.50 13.00 2.19
CA ILE A 48 -8.49 14.06 2.41
C ILE A 48 -8.48 15.06 1.24
N ILE A 49 -7.30 15.53 0.84
CA ILE A 49 -7.17 16.66 -0.10
C ILE A 49 -7.24 16.20 -1.56
N ILE A 50 -6.52 15.13 -1.92
CA ILE A 50 -6.42 14.62 -3.29
C ILE A 50 -6.60 13.09 -3.29
N PRO A 51 -7.83 12.59 -3.06
CA PRO A 51 -8.06 11.16 -2.80
C PRO A 51 -7.64 10.23 -3.93
N LYS A 52 -7.50 10.75 -5.17
CA LYS A 52 -7.07 9.98 -6.34
C LYS A 52 -5.60 9.60 -6.32
N THR A 53 -4.75 10.35 -5.62
CA THR A 53 -3.29 10.14 -5.61
C THR A 53 -2.76 9.62 -4.28
N ARG A 54 -3.64 9.33 -3.31
CA ARG A 54 -3.27 8.84 -1.97
C ARG A 54 -2.42 7.56 -1.97
N TRP A 55 -2.48 6.79 -3.05
CA TRP A 55 -1.66 5.59 -3.29
C TRP A 55 -0.16 5.89 -3.39
N ILE A 56 0.23 7.09 -3.83
CA ILE A 56 1.62 7.50 -4.03
C ILE A 56 2.42 7.45 -2.73
N PRO A 57 2.04 8.20 -1.67
CA PRO A 57 2.76 8.12 -0.40
C PRO A 57 2.69 6.71 0.18
N LEU A 58 1.55 6.02 0.08
CA LEU A 58 1.39 4.67 0.62
C LEU A 58 2.34 3.65 -0.02
N ALA A 59 2.54 3.69 -1.34
CA ALA A 59 3.46 2.80 -2.05
C ALA A 59 4.91 3.01 -1.61
N LEU A 60 5.33 4.27 -1.47
CA LEU A 60 6.65 4.63 -0.96
C LEU A 60 6.83 4.12 0.48
N THR A 61 5.85 4.38 1.36
CA THR A 61 5.89 3.97 2.77
C THR A 61 5.91 2.46 2.93
N LEU A 62 5.14 1.73 2.11
CA LEU A 62 5.16 0.26 2.08
C LEU A 62 6.56 -0.25 1.73
N GLY A 63 7.21 0.34 0.72
CA GLY A 63 8.58 0.01 0.38
C GLY A 63 9.54 0.19 1.55
N ILE A 64 9.48 1.35 2.22
CA ILE A 64 10.34 1.66 3.39
C ILE A 64 10.10 0.64 4.50
N HIS A 65 8.84 0.35 4.80
CA HIS A 65 8.46 -0.62 5.83
C HIS A 65 9.01 -2.01 5.53
N ILE A 66 8.79 -2.55 4.32
CA ILE A 66 9.32 -3.86 3.91
C ILE A 66 10.85 -3.87 4.01
N GLY A 67 11.52 -2.85 3.47
CA GLY A 67 12.99 -2.76 3.50
C GLY A 67 13.53 -2.73 4.92
N SER A 68 12.90 -1.96 5.79
CA SER A 68 13.27 -1.84 7.20
C SER A 68 13.10 -3.16 7.96
N ILE A 69 11.99 -3.89 7.73
CA ILE A 69 11.74 -5.20 8.35
C ILE A 69 12.78 -6.22 7.95
N ILE A 70 13.10 -6.31 6.65
CA ILE A 70 14.12 -7.23 6.13
C ILE A 70 15.47 -6.99 6.83
N THR A 71 15.82 -5.73 7.10
CA THR A 71 17.08 -5.37 7.74
C THR A 71 17.07 -5.59 9.25
N TYR A 72 15.96 -5.37 9.94
CA TYR A 72 15.93 -5.35 11.40
C TYR A 72 15.58 -6.68 12.04
N TYR A 73 14.83 -7.53 11.36
CA TYR A 73 14.47 -8.85 11.86
C TYR A 73 15.42 -9.92 11.35
N SER A 74 15.73 -10.89 12.19
CA SER A 74 16.71 -11.93 11.85
C SER A 74 16.19 -12.98 10.85
N ASP A 75 14.89 -13.27 10.87
CA ASP A 75 14.21 -14.19 9.95
C ASP A 75 12.73 -13.77 9.75
N PRO A 76 12.47 -12.61 9.09
CA PRO A 76 11.12 -12.15 8.85
C PRO A 76 10.52 -12.81 7.60
N LEU A 77 9.33 -13.37 7.74
CA LEU A 77 8.45 -13.62 6.59
C LEU A 77 7.52 -12.42 6.42
N VAL A 78 7.83 -11.57 5.45
CA VAL A 78 7.04 -10.39 5.13
C VAL A 78 5.92 -10.77 4.16
N LEU A 79 4.67 -10.76 4.64
CA LEU A 79 3.48 -10.94 3.82
C LEU A 79 2.75 -9.60 3.63
N PRO A 80 1.88 -9.46 2.61
CA PRO A 80 1.21 -8.19 2.31
C PRO A 80 0.42 -7.57 3.47
N PHE A 81 -0.06 -8.39 4.42
CA PHE A 81 -0.90 -7.95 5.54
C PHE A 81 -0.37 -8.33 6.92
N ILE A 82 0.68 -9.16 6.99
CA ILE A 82 1.17 -9.74 8.23
C ILE A 82 2.69 -9.92 8.13
N VAL A 83 3.42 -9.62 9.20
CA VAL A 83 4.81 -10.07 9.35
C VAL A 83 4.85 -11.24 10.33
N ILE A 84 5.53 -12.31 9.95
CA ILE A 84 5.80 -13.43 10.86
C ILE A 84 7.29 -13.40 11.21
N GLU A 85 7.58 -13.13 12.47
CA GLU A 85 8.93 -13.15 13.02
C GLU A 85 9.22 -14.54 13.59
N ARG A 86 10.31 -15.16 13.16
CA ARG A 86 10.75 -16.47 13.65
C ARG A 86 12.03 -16.30 14.44
N HIS A 87 11.98 -16.57 15.74
CA HIS A 87 13.18 -16.54 16.58
C HIS A 87 13.23 -17.77 17.49
N MET A 88 14.24 -18.62 17.29
CA MET A 88 14.53 -19.79 18.13
C MET A 88 13.31 -20.67 18.48
N GLY A 89 12.49 -20.98 17.47
CA GLY A 89 11.31 -21.84 17.63
C GLY A 89 10.05 -21.15 18.15
N LYS A 90 10.10 -19.84 18.46
CA LYS A 90 8.92 -19.02 18.74
C LYS A 90 8.52 -18.26 17.47
N GLN A 91 7.21 -18.20 17.20
CA GLN A 91 6.63 -17.42 16.12
C GLN A 91 5.83 -16.27 16.74
N ALA A 92 6.11 -15.05 16.32
CA ALA A 92 5.30 -13.89 16.65
C ALA A 92 4.65 -13.37 15.36
N ILE A 93 3.34 -13.07 15.45
CA ILE A 93 2.59 -12.42 14.39
C ILE A 93 2.56 -10.94 14.72
N ASN A 94 3.10 -10.13 13.83
CA ASN A 94 3.13 -8.68 13.96
C ASN A 94 2.28 -8.06 12.86
N ILE A 95 1.38 -7.15 13.27
CA ILE A 95 0.53 -6.38 12.38
C ILE A 95 0.87 -4.90 12.60
N ASP A 96 1.41 -4.28 11.56
CA ASP A 96 1.80 -2.87 11.58
C ASP A 96 0.70 -1.97 10.99
N ILE A 97 0.69 -0.69 11.35
CA ILE A 97 -0.22 0.31 10.79
C ILE A 97 -0.17 0.35 9.26
N ILE A 98 1.00 0.14 8.65
CA ILE A 98 1.13 0.11 7.18
C ILE A 98 0.32 -1.03 6.57
N GLN A 99 0.33 -2.21 7.21
CA GLN A 99 -0.44 -3.37 6.74
C GLN A 99 -1.95 -3.13 6.88
N ILE A 100 -2.37 -2.44 7.94
CA ILE A 100 -3.75 -2.03 8.13
C ILE A 100 -4.19 -1.05 7.03
N LEU A 101 -3.36 -0.07 6.68
CA LEU A 101 -3.66 0.90 5.61
C LEU A 101 -3.75 0.23 4.23
N ILE A 102 -2.85 -0.71 3.94
CA ILE A 102 -2.92 -1.50 2.70
C ILE A 102 -4.19 -2.35 2.66
N ALA A 103 -4.55 -3.01 3.77
CA ALA A 103 -5.80 -3.78 3.86
C ALA A 103 -7.03 -2.89 3.63
N TYR A 104 -7.08 -1.72 4.25
CA TYR A 104 -8.15 -0.74 4.04
C TYR A 104 -8.28 -0.36 2.56
N GLU A 105 -7.17 -0.04 1.91
CA GLU A 105 -7.17 0.36 0.51
C GLU A 105 -7.61 -0.76 -0.45
N VAL A 106 -7.20 -2.00 -0.18
CA VAL A 106 -7.67 -3.17 -0.94
C VAL A 106 -9.18 -3.32 -0.80
N ILE A 107 -9.72 -3.21 0.41
CA ILE A 107 -11.16 -3.31 0.68
C ILE A 107 -11.93 -2.19 -0.02
N VAL A 108 -11.47 -0.93 0.08
CA VAL A 108 -12.12 0.22 -0.55
C VAL A 108 -12.11 0.10 -2.08
N THR A 109 -10.98 -0.30 -2.65
CA THR A 109 -10.88 -0.50 -4.11
C THR A 109 -11.78 -1.63 -4.59
N TYR A 110 -11.76 -2.76 -3.88
CA TYR A 110 -12.59 -3.91 -4.23
C TYR A 110 -14.09 -3.57 -4.17
N THR A 111 -14.54 -2.94 -3.08
CA THR A 111 -15.95 -2.55 -2.90
C THR A 111 -16.42 -1.50 -3.90
N THR A 112 -15.54 -0.58 -4.31
CA THR A 112 -15.84 0.41 -5.36
C THR A 112 -15.97 -0.28 -6.72
N TRP A 113 -15.09 -1.23 -7.01
CA TRP A 113 -15.11 -2.00 -8.24
C TRP A 113 -16.33 -2.94 -8.34
N SER A 114 -16.73 -3.60 -7.26
CA SER A 114 -17.92 -4.48 -7.28
C SER A 114 -19.20 -3.69 -7.55
N ARG A 115 -19.39 -2.54 -6.89
CA ARG A 115 -20.54 -1.65 -7.09
C ARG A 115 -20.67 -1.12 -8.52
N THR A 116 -19.56 -0.93 -9.23
CA THR A 116 -19.61 -0.47 -10.64
C THR A 116 -20.07 -1.57 -11.60
N ARG A 117 -19.91 -2.85 -11.25
CA ARG A 117 -20.41 -3.99 -12.03
C ARG A 117 -21.87 -4.32 -11.76
N GLU A 118 -22.34 -4.06 -10.56
CA GLU A 118 -23.71 -4.36 -10.14
C GLU A 118 -24.75 -3.32 -10.58
N LYS A 119 -24.34 -2.17 -11.13
CA LYS A 119 -25.29 -1.21 -11.72
C LYS A 119 -26.04 -1.90 -12.88
N PRO A 120 -27.36 -2.16 -12.74
CA PRO A 120 -28.13 -2.67 -13.86
C PRO A 120 -28.11 -1.62 -14.97
N LYS A 121 -27.97 -2.06 -16.22
CA LYS A 121 -28.34 -1.24 -17.38
C LYS A 121 -29.85 -1.01 -17.29
N THR A 122 -30.30 0.01 -16.56
CA THR A 122 -31.70 0.44 -16.58
C THR A 122 -32.01 1.02 -17.95
N THR A 123 -32.50 0.14 -18.82
CA THR A 123 -33.69 0.33 -19.66
C THR A 123 -33.84 1.69 -20.35
N GLU A 124 -33.02 1.96 -21.36
CA GLU A 124 -33.38 2.86 -22.49
C GLU A 124 -34.25 2.11 -23.52
N GLN A 125 -35.28 1.41 -23.06
CA GLN A 125 -36.28 0.78 -23.94
C GLN A 125 -37.69 0.95 -23.35
N SER A 126 -38.21 2.17 -23.42
CA SER A 126 -39.66 2.42 -23.52
C SER A 126 -39.91 3.85 -24.01
N ILE A 127 -39.44 4.15 -25.22
CA ILE A 127 -40.03 5.20 -26.06
C ILE A 127 -40.28 4.54 -27.41
N ILE A 128 -41.35 3.74 -27.51
CA ILE A 128 -42.23 3.61 -28.69
C ILE A 128 -43.61 3.23 -28.14
#